data_AF-A0A368GZ41-F1
#
_entry.id   AF-A0A368GZ41-F1
#
_cell.length_a   1.000
_cell.length_b   1.000
_cell.length_c   1.000
_cell.angle_alpha   90.00
_cell.angle_beta   90.00
_cell.angle_gamma   90.00
#
_symmetry.space_group_name_H-M   'P 1'
#
loop_
_entity.id
_entity.type
_entity.pdbx_description
1 polymer ?
#
loop_
_entity_poly.entity_id
_entity_poly.type
_entity_poly.pdbx_seq_one_letter_code
_entity_poly.pdbx_strand_id
1 'polypeptide(L)'
;MLLKCHYRDVLKVAGKSLRWTTLGVDYNWDTKEYPLTGDPLPPELVQFADVVTRVLGLGPMYADATIVNYYPPKSTLSPHVDRSERTDAPLVSLSLGQSAVYLTGGESLDDEVVPLWLRSGDILVMHGAQRLVYHAVAAIHKTRVFDIKDPVLADFANTSRVNITIRQVNPVGNNA
;
A
#
# COMPACT_ATOMS: atom_id res chain seq x y z
N MET A 1 25.30 -9.87 6.28
CA MET A 1 25.15 -11.34 6.34
C MET A 1 23.66 -11.64 6.33
N LEU A 2 23.04 -11.62 5.14
CA LEU A 2 21.63 -11.96 4.97
C LEU A 2 21.50 -13.47 5.27
N LEU A 3 20.86 -13.82 6.38
CA LEU A 3 20.59 -15.20 6.74
C LEU A 3 19.92 -15.90 5.56
N LYS A 4 20.36 -17.13 5.29
CA LYS A 4 19.69 -18.08 4.39
C LYS A 4 18.29 -18.38 4.92
N CYS A 5 17.35 -17.47 4.70
CA CYS A 5 15.95 -17.77 4.80
C CYS A 5 15.65 -18.70 3.62
N HIS A 6 15.20 -19.92 3.89
CA HIS A 6 14.61 -20.78 2.86
C HIS A 6 13.29 -20.15 2.41
N TYR A 7 13.36 -19.06 1.64
CA TYR A 7 12.18 -18.44 1.08
C TYR A 7 11.63 -19.44 0.05
N ARG A 8 10.45 -20.01 0.34
CA ARG A 8 9.62 -20.54 -0.73
C ARG A 8 9.11 -19.32 -1.49
N ASP A 9 9.23 -19.36 -2.81
CA ASP A 9 8.70 -18.31 -3.67
C ASP A 9 7.19 -18.18 -3.41
N VAL A 10 6.80 -17.13 -2.70
CA VAL A 10 5.42 -16.91 -2.24
C VAL A 10 4.49 -16.72 -3.44
N LEU A 11 4.98 -16.17 -4.55
CA LEU A 11 4.19 -16.05 -5.77
C LEU A 11 3.96 -17.43 -6.40
N LYS A 12 4.96 -18.32 -6.38
CA LYS A 12 4.78 -19.73 -6.81
C LYS A 12 3.76 -20.48 -5.95
N VAL A 13 3.85 -20.34 -4.62
CA VAL A 13 3.05 -21.16 -3.69
C VAL A 13 1.65 -20.60 -3.47
N ALA A 14 1.52 -19.28 -3.38
CA ALA A 14 0.31 -18.61 -2.93
C ALA A 14 -0.11 -17.43 -3.83
N GLY A 15 0.55 -17.16 -4.96
CA GLY A 15 0.27 -15.97 -5.78
C GLY A 15 -1.20 -15.80 -6.19
N LYS A 16 -1.95 -16.90 -6.35
CA LYS A 16 -3.39 -16.88 -6.65
C LYS A 16 -4.28 -16.56 -5.45
N SER A 17 -3.87 -16.97 -4.24
CA SER A 17 -4.63 -16.80 -2.99
C SER A 17 -4.17 -15.62 -2.14
N LEU A 18 -3.00 -15.06 -2.41
CA LEU A 18 -2.44 -13.91 -1.70
C LEU A 18 -3.32 -12.68 -1.91
N ARG A 19 -3.67 -11.98 -0.83
CA ARG A 19 -4.55 -10.80 -0.85
C ARG A 19 -3.92 -9.61 -0.18
N TRP A 20 -3.32 -9.82 0.99
CA TRP A 20 -2.60 -8.77 1.69
C TRP A 20 -1.47 -9.35 2.53
N THR A 21 -0.51 -8.50 2.85
CA THR A 21 0.56 -8.73 3.83
C THR A 21 0.78 -7.45 4.62
N THR A 22 1.05 -7.56 5.92
CA THR A 22 1.48 -6.45 6.76
C THR A 22 2.97 -6.57 7.06
N LEU A 23 3.63 -5.43 7.25
CA LEU A 23 5.03 -5.35 7.69
C LEU A 23 5.13 -4.24 8.73
N GLY A 24 6.01 -4.42 9.71
CA GLY A 24 6.28 -3.43 10.73
C GLY A 24 5.33 -3.57 11.92
N VAL A 25 4.68 -2.47 12.29
CA VAL A 25 3.54 -2.48 13.22
C VAL A 25 2.33 -3.08 12.49
N ASP A 26 2.03 -4.35 12.76
CA ASP A 26 1.03 -5.12 12.02
C ASP A 26 -0.39 -4.70 12.35
N TYR A 27 -1.17 -4.38 11.31
CA TYR A 27 -2.57 -4.01 11.45
C TYR A 27 -3.42 -5.19 11.89
N ASN A 28 -4.17 -5.04 12.99
CA ASN A 28 -5.10 -6.07 13.45
C ASN A 28 -6.46 -5.90 12.74
N TRP A 29 -6.82 -6.86 11.89
CA TRP A 29 -8.06 -6.81 11.12
C TRP A 29 -9.34 -6.99 11.95
N ASP A 30 -9.24 -7.66 13.11
CA ASP A 30 -10.39 -7.90 13.99
C ASP A 30 -10.69 -6.65 14.83
N THR A 31 -9.66 -6.07 15.45
CA THR A 31 -9.83 -4.87 16.30
C THR A 31 -9.81 -3.57 15.50
N LYS A 32 -9.29 -3.60 14.27
CA LYS A 32 -9.06 -2.42 13.41
C LYS A 32 -8.09 -1.40 14.01
N GLU A 33 -7.16 -1.88 14.81
CA GLU A 33 -6.17 -1.08 15.51
C GLU A 33 -4.76 -1.57 15.24
N TYR A 34 -3.80 -0.67 15.40
CA TYR A 34 -2.39 -1.03 15.44
C TYR A 34 -1.92 -1.26 16.88
N PRO A 35 -1.14 -2.32 17.15
CA PRO A 35 -0.41 -2.44 18.41
C PRO A 35 0.58 -1.27 18.58
N LEU A 36 1.10 -1.07 19.79
CA LEU A 36 2.07 -0.01 20.04
C LEU A 36 3.44 -0.31 19.39
N THR A 37 3.82 -1.58 19.36
CA THR A 37 5.09 -2.05 18.83
C THR A 37 4.88 -3.10 17.74
N GLY A 38 5.91 -3.30 16.92
CA GLY A 38 5.94 -4.30 15.86
C GLY A 38 7.38 -4.57 15.44
N ASP A 39 7.54 -5.34 14.37
CA ASP A 39 8.85 -5.61 13.80
C ASP A 39 9.44 -4.35 13.15
N PRO A 40 10.77 -4.27 12.96
CA PRO A 40 11.36 -3.21 12.16
C PRO A 40 10.87 -3.27 10.71
N LEU A 41 10.44 -2.13 10.18
CA LEU A 41 10.10 -2.01 8.76
C LEU A 41 11.39 -2.09 7.90
N PRO A 42 11.37 -2.72 6.71
CA PRO A 42 12.51 -2.71 5.80
C PRO A 42 13.02 -1.28 5.53
N PRO A 43 14.33 -1.00 5.70
CA PRO A 43 14.88 0.34 5.55
C PRO A 43 14.60 1.00 4.19
N GLU A 44 14.47 0.19 3.14
CA GLU A 44 14.16 0.66 1.79
C GLU A 44 12.75 1.27 1.71
N LEU A 45 11.77 0.72 2.43
CA LEU A 45 10.41 1.28 2.49
C LEU A 45 10.40 2.59 3.28
N VAL A 46 11.14 2.63 4.39
CA VAL A 46 11.31 3.84 5.21
C VAL A 46 11.94 4.97 4.38
N GLN A 47 13.05 4.69 3.70
CA GLN A 47 13.75 5.66 2.86
C GLN A 47 12.91 6.11 1.68
N PHE A 48 12.21 5.19 1.01
CA PHE A 48 11.33 5.53 -0.11
C PHE A 48 10.25 6.52 0.31
N ALA A 49 9.56 6.25 1.42
CA ALA A 49 8.51 7.14 1.91
C ALA A 49 9.08 8.51 2.33
N ASP A 50 10.20 8.55 3.05
CA ASP A 50 10.86 9.81 3.46
C ASP A 50 11.30 10.66 2.26
N VAL A 51 11.85 10.04 1.20
CA VAL A 51 12.21 10.76 -0.03
C VAL A 51 10.97 11.35 -0.69
N VAL A 52 9.89 10.58 -0.83
CA VAL A 52 8.64 11.04 -1.45
C VAL A 52 8.06 12.24 -0.68
N THR A 53 7.94 12.15 0.65
CA THR A 53 7.35 13.23 1.44
C THR A 53 8.20 14.49 1.45
N ARG A 54 9.54 14.36 1.47
CA ARG A 54 10.46 15.50 1.39
C ARG A 54 10.38 16.22 0.05
N VAL A 55 10.34 15.49 -1.06
CA VAL A 55 10.22 16.08 -2.40
C VAL A 55 8.92 16.87 -2.55
N LEU A 56 7.85 16.42 -1.89
CA LEU A 56 6.56 17.13 -1.85
C LEU A 56 6.50 18.27 -0.82
N GLY A 57 7.56 18.51 -0.05
CA GLY A 57 7.58 19.56 0.98
C GLY A 57 6.73 19.25 2.22
N LEU A 58 6.37 17.98 2.44
CA LEU A 58 5.55 17.53 3.59
C LEU A 58 6.37 17.24 4.85
N GLY A 59 7.70 17.36 4.76
CA GLY A 59 8.62 17.05 5.84
C GLY A 59 9.05 15.58 5.87
N PRO A 60 9.83 15.19 6.90
CA PRO A 60 10.28 13.81 7.06
C PRO A 60 9.12 12.87 7.40
N MET A 61 9.20 11.63 6.92
CA MET A 61 8.28 10.57 7.32
C MET A 61 9.03 9.47 8.08
N TYR A 62 8.49 9.08 9.24
CA TYR A 62 9.05 8.03 10.09
C TYR A 62 8.18 6.79 9.98
N ALA A 63 8.21 6.17 8.80
CA ALA A 63 7.36 5.02 8.51
C ALA A 63 7.69 3.82 9.42
N ASP A 64 6.65 3.24 10.00
CA ASP A 64 6.74 2.10 10.94
C ASP A 64 5.77 0.95 10.57
N ALA A 65 4.89 1.16 9.58
CA ALA A 65 3.98 0.13 9.10
C ALA A 65 3.82 0.16 7.57
N THR A 66 3.52 -1.00 6.98
CA THR A 66 3.16 -1.11 5.57
C THR A 66 2.10 -2.17 5.37
N ILE A 67 1.11 -1.88 4.52
CA ILE A 67 0.18 -2.88 3.99
C ILE A 67 0.47 -3.06 2.51
N VAL A 68 0.76 -4.29 2.12
CA VAL A 68 0.88 -4.70 0.71
C VAL A 68 -0.41 -5.38 0.30
N ASN A 69 -1.14 -4.81 -0.64
CA ASN A 69 -2.35 -5.40 -1.21
C ASN A 69 -2.06 -6.01 -2.58
N TYR A 70 -2.53 -7.25 -2.78
CA TYR A 70 -2.37 -8.03 -4.00
C TYR A 70 -3.73 -8.20 -4.67
N TYR A 71 -3.86 -7.69 -5.89
CA TYR A 71 -5.10 -7.66 -6.65
C TYR A 71 -4.99 -8.57 -7.87
N PRO A 72 -5.42 -9.84 -7.78
CA PRO A 72 -5.63 -10.67 -8.95
C PRO A 72 -6.75 -10.11 -9.86
N PRO A 73 -6.96 -10.69 -11.06
CA PRO A 73 -8.03 -10.28 -11.95
C PRO A 73 -9.38 -10.22 -11.25
N LYS A 74 -10.16 -9.16 -11.55
CA LYS A 74 -11.50 -8.89 -10.99
C LYS A 74 -11.54 -8.55 -9.49
N SER A 75 -10.40 -8.36 -8.84
CA SER A 75 -10.38 -7.82 -7.47
C SER A 75 -10.86 -6.38 -7.42
N THR A 76 -11.52 -6.05 -6.31
CA THR A 76 -11.96 -4.71 -5.95
C THR A 76 -11.61 -4.46 -4.48
N LEU A 77 -11.63 -3.20 -4.08
CA LEU A 77 -11.59 -2.79 -2.67
C LEU A 77 -12.77 -1.86 -2.41
N SER A 78 -13.65 -2.25 -1.50
CA SER A 78 -14.85 -1.48 -1.17
C SER A 78 -14.50 -0.10 -0.58
N PRO A 79 -15.41 0.88 -0.69
CA PRO A 79 -15.24 2.19 -0.06
C PRO A 79 -14.91 2.07 1.43
N HIS A 80 -13.83 2.71 1.86
CA HIS A 80 -13.37 2.76 3.25
C HIS A 80 -12.54 4.03 3.50
N VAL A 81 -12.23 4.26 4.78
CA VAL A 81 -11.33 5.34 5.23
C VAL A 81 -10.26 4.75 6.13
N ASP A 82 -9.00 5.14 5.92
CA ASP A 82 -7.86 4.74 6.75
C ASP A 82 -7.79 5.66 7.99
N ARG A 83 -8.33 5.21 9.13
CA ARG A 83 -8.43 6.00 10.38
C ARG A 83 -7.68 5.42 11.58
N SER A 84 -6.94 4.33 11.39
CA SER A 84 -6.39 3.55 12.50
C SER A 84 -5.03 4.03 13.00
N GLU A 85 -4.36 4.91 12.25
CA GLU A 85 -3.09 5.51 12.66
C GLU A 85 -3.28 6.55 13.77
N ARG A 86 -2.30 6.67 14.68
CA ARG A 86 -2.30 7.66 15.78
C ARG A 86 -1.59 8.98 15.37
N THR A 87 -1.41 9.20 14.07
CA THR A 87 -0.77 10.41 13.54
C THR A 87 -1.48 10.91 12.29
N ASP A 88 -1.29 12.20 12.02
CA ASP A 88 -1.74 12.85 10.79
C ASP A 88 -0.70 12.78 9.65
N ALA A 89 0.32 11.91 9.79
CA ALA A 89 1.33 11.72 8.76
C ALA A 89 0.67 11.27 7.44
N PRO A 90 1.27 11.62 6.29
CA PRO A 90 0.74 11.21 5.00
C PRO A 90 0.79 9.68 4.83
N LEU A 91 -0.08 9.16 3.96
CA LEU A 91 0.06 7.81 3.41
C LEU A 91 0.76 7.88 2.06
N VAL A 92 1.78 7.05 1.87
CA VAL A 92 2.48 6.92 0.58
C VAL A 92 2.10 5.59 -0.04
N SER A 93 1.46 5.61 -1.20
CA SER A 93 0.92 4.43 -1.87
C SER A 93 1.51 4.23 -3.26
N LEU A 94 2.33 3.19 -3.42
CA LEU A 94 2.97 2.82 -4.69
C LEU A 94 2.12 1.77 -5.43
N SER A 95 1.92 1.95 -6.73
CA SER A 95 1.24 0.98 -7.61
C SER A 95 2.21 0.27 -8.54
N LEU A 96 2.15 -1.06 -8.63
CA LEU A 96 2.98 -1.88 -9.51
C LEU A 96 2.14 -2.92 -10.27
N GLY A 97 2.51 -3.24 -11.51
CA GLY A 97 1.78 -4.21 -12.33
C GLY A 97 0.64 -3.60 -13.12
N GLN A 98 -0.50 -4.29 -13.22
CA GLN A 98 -1.63 -3.80 -14.01
C GLN A 98 -2.27 -2.52 -13.41
N SER A 99 -2.93 -1.74 -14.26
CA SER A 99 -3.51 -0.46 -13.83
C SER A 99 -4.76 -0.67 -12.98
N ALA A 100 -5.11 0.32 -12.15
CA ALA A 100 -6.34 0.34 -11.36
C ALA A 100 -7.15 1.63 -11.58
N VAL A 101 -8.47 1.50 -11.47
CA VAL A 101 -9.37 2.63 -11.23
C VAL A 101 -9.48 2.83 -9.73
N TYR A 102 -8.76 3.83 -9.22
CA TYR A 102 -8.89 4.30 -7.85
C TYR A 102 -9.98 5.36 -7.80
N LEU A 103 -10.81 5.32 -6.77
CA LEU A 103 -11.88 6.29 -6.55
C LEU A 103 -11.54 7.07 -5.28
N THR A 104 -11.50 8.41 -5.36
CA THR A 104 -11.46 9.30 -4.18
C THR A 104 -12.79 10.03 -4.07
N GLY A 105 -13.38 10.04 -2.88
CA GLY A 105 -14.65 10.70 -2.59
C GLY A 105 -14.48 11.83 -1.58
N GLY A 106 -15.51 12.03 -0.75
CA GLY A 106 -15.50 12.96 0.36
C GLY A 106 -15.59 12.28 1.73
N GLU A 107 -16.10 12.99 2.72
CA GLU A 107 -16.26 12.50 4.10
C GLU A 107 -17.50 11.62 4.26
N SER A 108 -18.41 11.63 3.28
CA SER A 108 -19.60 10.79 3.17
C SER A 108 -19.56 9.89 1.92
N LEU A 109 -20.32 8.78 1.94
CA LEU A 109 -20.51 7.91 0.77
C LEU A 109 -21.37 8.55 -0.33
N ASP A 110 -22.10 9.61 0.00
CA ASP A 110 -22.95 10.36 -0.95
C ASP A 110 -22.19 11.50 -1.65
N ASP A 111 -20.94 11.77 -1.23
CA ASP A 111 -20.13 12.84 -1.81
C ASP A 111 -19.65 12.49 -3.22
N GLU A 112 -19.30 13.52 -4.00
CA GLU A 112 -18.79 13.35 -5.36
C GLU A 112 -17.53 12.46 -5.39
N VAL A 113 -17.51 11.53 -6.34
CA VAL A 113 -16.40 10.59 -6.53
C VAL A 113 -15.59 10.97 -7.77
N VAL A 114 -14.30 11.16 -7.58
CA VAL A 114 -13.33 11.41 -8.65
C VAL A 114 -12.55 10.13 -8.96
N PRO A 115 -12.66 9.58 -10.18
CA PRO A 115 -11.86 8.44 -10.60
C PRO A 115 -10.45 8.86 -11.03
N LEU A 116 -9.44 8.15 -10.53
CA LEU A 116 -8.03 8.29 -10.88
C LEU A 116 -7.51 6.99 -11.50
N TRP A 117 -6.76 7.12 -12.58
CA TRP A 117 -6.11 5.99 -13.24
C TRP A 117 -4.70 5.78 -12.67
N LEU A 118 -4.51 4.74 -11.87
CA LEU A 118 -3.20 4.39 -11.30
C LEU A 118 -2.51 3.34 -12.17
N ARG A 119 -1.35 3.68 -12.73
CA ARG A 119 -0.51 2.81 -13.56
C ARG A 119 0.66 2.25 -12.76
N SER A 120 1.36 1.28 -13.33
CA SER A 120 2.62 0.81 -12.74
C SER A 120 3.63 1.94 -12.63
N GLY A 121 4.15 2.14 -11.43
CA GLY A 121 5.10 3.19 -11.08
C GLY A 121 4.45 4.45 -10.47
N ASP A 122 3.13 4.58 -10.56
CA ASP A 122 2.45 5.75 -9.99
C ASP A 122 2.48 5.70 -8.46
N ILE A 123 2.69 6.87 -7.86
CA ILE A 123 2.69 7.08 -6.41
C ILE A 123 1.54 8.03 -6.09
N LEU A 124 0.62 7.58 -5.24
CA LEU A 124 -0.44 8.40 -4.67
C LEU A 124 -0.06 8.75 -3.23
N VAL A 125 -0.09 10.05 -2.90
CA VAL A 125 0.16 10.53 -1.53
C VAL A 125 -1.11 11.16 -0.99
N MET A 126 -1.66 10.57 0.08
CA MET A 126 -2.84 11.09 0.77
C MET A 126 -2.36 11.85 2.00
N HIS A 127 -2.64 13.15 2.08
CA HIS A 127 -2.17 14.02 3.17
C HIS A 127 -3.28 14.99 3.61
N GLY A 128 -3.19 15.50 4.86
CA GLY A 128 -4.18 16.42 5.41
C GLY A 128 -5.60 15.86 5.33
N ALA A 129 -6.57 16.67 4.92
CA ALA A 129 -7.98 16.26 4.81
C ALA A 129 -8.18 15.03 3.90
N GLN A 130 -7.34 14.83 2.87
CA GLN A 130 -7.43 13.68 1.97
C GLN A 130 -7.09 12.34 2.66
N ARG A 131 -6.54 12.34 3.88
CA ARG A 131 -6.37 11.11 4.68
C ARG A 131 -7.71 10.52 5.15
N LEU A 132 -8.73 11.37 5.30
CA LEU A 132 -9.96 11.04 6.00
C LEU A 132 -11.18 10.96 5.08
N VAL A 133 -10.97 10.86 3.77
CA VAL A 133 -12.02 10.68 2.76
C VAL A 133 -12.22 9.21 2.41
N TYR A 134 -13.44 8.89 1.99
CA TYR A 134 -13.76 7.58 1.43
C TYR A 134 -13.01 7.35 0.13
N HIS A 135 -12.41 6.18 0.01
CA HIS A 135 -11.76 5.76 -1.21
C HIS A 135 -11.93 4.26 -1.48
N ALA A 136 -11.78 3.88 -2.74
CA ALA A 136 -12.01 2.52 -3.22
C ALA A 136 -11.10 2.17 -4.39
N VAL A 137 -11.00 0.88 -4.69
CA VAL A 137 -10.44 0.37 -5.95
C VAL A 137 -11.57 -0.35 -6.70
N ALA A 138 -12.08 0.28 -7.75
CA ALA A 138 -13.26 -0.20 -8.46
C ALA A 138 -12.95 -1.33 -9.44
N ALA A 139 -11.77 -1.29 -10.07
CA ALA A 139 -11.39 -2.28 -11.08
C ALA A 139 -9.87 -2.32 -11.30
N ILE A 140 -9.39 -3.50 -11.71
CA ILE A 140 -8.04 -3.72 -12.23
C ILE A 140 -8.13 -3.96 -13.73
N HIS A 141 -7.34 -3.22 -14.51
CA HIS A 141 -7.34 -3.27 -15.97
C HIS A 141 -5.99 -3.70 -16.51
N LYS A 142 -6.04 -4.67 -17.43
CA LYS A 142 -4.86 -5.05 -18.18
C LYS A 142 -4.53 -3.98 -19.23
N THR A 143 -3.49 -3.19 -18.98
CA THR A 143 -3.10 -2.05 -19.84
C THR A 143 -1.69 -2.16 -20.39
N ARG A 144 -0.85 -3.02 -19.81
CA ARG A 144 0.56 -3.15 -20.19
C ARG A 144 0.98 -4.61 -20.19
N VAL A 145 1.85 -4.94 -21.14
CA VAL A 145 2.62 -6.19 -21.11
C VAL A 145 4.00 -5.90 -20.52
N PHE A 146 4.37 -6.65 -19.49
CA PHE A 146 5.68 -6.57 -18.86
C PHE A 146 6.56 -7.68 -19.41
N ASP A 147 7.69 -7.29 -20.02
CA ASP A 147 8.75 -8.20 -20.43
C ASP A 147 9.68 -8.44 -19.24
N ILE A 148 9.44 -9.54 -18.51
CA ILE A 148 10.16 -9.93 -17.30
C ILE A 148 10.73 -11.33 -17.52
N LYS A 149 12.02 -11.50 -17.22
CA LYS A 149 12.73 -12.78 -17.43
C LYS A 149 12.24 -13.92 -16.52
N ASP A 150 11.89 -13.61 -15.27
CA ASP A 150 11.34 -14.60 -14.36
C ASP A 150 9.88 -14.91 -14.76
N PRO A 151 9.54 -16.16 -15.13
CA PRO A 151 8.23 -16.49 -15.67
C PRO A 151 7.09 -16.35 -14.65
N VAL A 152 7.38 -16.52 -13.36
CA VAL A 152 6.35 -16.41 -12.31
C VAL A 152 6.06 -14.95 -12.01
N LEU A 153 7.10 -14.13 -11.93
CA LEU A 153 6.91 -12.70 -11.80
C LEU A 153 6.28 -12.11 -13.06
N ALA A 154 6.64 -12.61 -14.25
CA ALA A 154 6.02 -12.21 -15.52
C ALA A 154 4.52 -12.52 -15.53
N ASP A 155 4.12 -13.75 -15.19
CA ASP A 155 2.70 -14.13 -15.11
C ASP A 155 1.96 -13.24 -14.11
N PHE A 156 2.53 -13.05 -12.92
CA PHE A 156 1.92 -12.25 -11.87
C PHE A 156 1.77 -10.77 -12.30
N ALA A 157 2.82 -10.12 -12.79
CA ALA A 157 2.78 -8.72 -13.23
C ALA A 157 1.87 -8.50 -14.45
N ASN A 158 1.73 -9.50 -15.32
CA ASN A 158 0.88 -9.43 -16.52
C ASN A 158 -0.60 -9.74 -16.25
N THR A 159 -0.94 -10.17 -15.05
CA THR A 159 -2.32 -10.54 -14.67
C THR A 159 -2.84 -9.76 -13.47
N SER A 160 -1.95 -9.24 -12.62
CA SER A 160 -2.29 -8.71 -11.30
C SER A 160 -1.71 -7.31 -11.07
N ARG A 161 -2.20 -6.65 -10.02
CA ARG A 161 -1.66 -5.40 -9.48
C ARG A 161 -1.17 -5.62 -8.05
N VAL A 162 -0.11 -4.92 -7.68
CA VAL A 162 0.33 -4.77 -6.28
C VAL A 162 0.24 -3.32 -5.88
N ASN A 163 -0.21 -3.08 -4.66
CA ASN A 163 -0.19 -1.79 -4.02
C ASN A 163 0.59 -1.89 -2.71
N ILE A 164 1.51 -0.97 -2.50
CA ILE A 164 2.30 -0.89 -1.26
C ILE A 164 1.95 0.43 -0.61
N THR A 165 1.23 0.39 0.51
CA THR A 165 0.85 1.58 1.27
C THR A 165 1.68 1.64 2.55
N ILE A 166 2.55 2.64 2.61
CA ILE A 166 3.50 2.89 3.70
C ILE A 166 2.91 3.97 4.61
N ARG A 167 3.02 3.74 5.92
CA ARG A 167 2.31 4.49 6.95
C ARG A 167 3.25 4.84 8.10
N GLN A 168 2.91 5.91 8.80
CA GLN A 168 3.44 6.20 10.13
C GLN A 168 2.28 6.12 11.12
N VAL A 169 2.27 5.06 11.90
CA VAL A 169 1.24 4.73 12.88
C VAL A 169 1.48 5.49 14.17
N ASN A 170 2.73 5.55 14.64
CA ASN A 170 3.07 6.14 15.93
C ASN A 170 3.63 7.57 15.79
N PRO A 171 3.29 8.49 16.73
CA PRO A 171 3.90 9.80 16.79
C PRO A 171 5.41 9.72 16.98
N VAL A 172 6.13 10.70 16.42
CA VAL A 172 7.57 10.84 16.65
C VAL A 172 7.79 11.21 18.13
N GLY A 173 8.34 10.28 18.92
CA GLY A 173 8.64 10.52 20.34
C GLY A 173 8.20 9.43 21.32
N ASN A 174 7.54 8.35 20.88
CA ASN A 174 7.05 7.27 21.77
C ASN A 174 7.85 5.96 21.72
N ASN A 175 9.11 5.99 21.28
CA ASN A 175 10.04 4.89 21.53
C ASN A 175 10.82 5.20 22.82
N ALA A 176 10.19 4.96 23.97
CA ALA A 176 10.87 4.78 25.24
C ALA A 176 10.95 3.28 25.54
#